data_AF-A0A2G8JBJ6-F1
#
_entry.id   AF-A0A2G8JBJ6-F1
#
_cell.length_a   1.000
_cell.length_b   1.000
_cell.length_c   1.000
_cell.angle_alpha   90.00
_cell.angle_beta   90.00
_cell.angle_gamma   90.00
#
_symmetry.space_group_name_H-M   'P 1'
#
loop_
_entity.id
_entity.type
_entity.pdbx_description
1 polymer ?
#
loop_
_entity_poly.entity_id
_entity_poly.type
_entity_poly.pdbx_seq_one_letter_code
_entity_poly.pdbx_strand_id
1 'polypeptide(L)'
;MVRKISFEDIACQLVDKIDGFSCFLFGSADEEKKSLVDRRKEIGWFRGHSSVDYESGTSDLGSKCKRFGITGIGASYYVMNCNVTIKTQDLAVGRRIAKAIRGTSPGGLNGVQAMAFPHRGNIEVACNVESYQTTAEENEKSVSNPRQTTEQIGCESTENTEAIRKEWIYSSPQTIEQRVAELARNEGIELVGTALVGFTPDKAYELAIKNLREGNSERWKTQKVEHM
;
A
#
# COMPACT_ATOMS: atom_id res chain seq x y z
N MET A 1 -3.38 17.62 25.61
CA MET A 1 -3.43 18.44 24.38
C MET A 1 -2.41 17.86 23.40
N VAL A 2 -2.86 17.02 22.47
CA VAL A 2 -1.98 16.45 21.42
C VAL A 2 -1.65 17.59 20.47
N ARG A 3 -0.38 18.02 20.40
CA ARG A 3 0.04 18.99 19.38
C ARG A 3 -0.20 18.35 18.01
N LYS A 4 -0.98 19.01 17.17
CA LYS A 4 -1.03 18.68 15.74
C LYS A 4 0.35 19.01 15.18
N ILE A 5 1.19 17.99 15.04
CA ILE A 5 2.43 18.06 14.28
C ILE A 5 1.99 17.96 12.82
N SER A 6 2.27 18.97 12.00
CA SER A 6 2.03 18.88 10.56
C SER A 6 3.03 17.90 9.94
N PHE A 7 2.76 17.37 8.74
CA PHE A 7 3.72 16.46 8.10
C PHE A 7 5.02 17.18 7.74
N GLU A 8 4.94 18.48 7.40
CA GLU A 8 6.12 19.33 7.22
C GLU A 8 6.95 19.40 8.51
N ASP A 9 6.31 19.44 9.69
CA ASP A 9 7.03 19.49 10.97
C ASP A 9 7.93 18.27 11.22
N ILE A 10 7.55 17.07 10.76
CA ILE A 10 8.40 15.87 10.91
C ILE A 10 9.60 15.96 9.98
N ALA A 11 9.37 16.32 8.72
CA ALA A 11 10.42 16.40 7.72
C ALA A 11 11.45 17.50 8.07
N CYS A 12 10.98 18.69 8.45
CA CYS A 12 11.84 19.78 8.92
C CYS A 12 12.64 19.37 10.16
N GLN A 13 12.01 18.75 11.15
CA GLN A 13 12.73 18.29 12.35
C GLN A 13 13.81 17.26 12.06
N LEU A 14 13.62 16.38 11.08
CA LEU A 14 14.63 15.38 10.69
C LEU A 14 15.81 16.04 9.98
N VAL A 15 15.53 17.00 9.08
CA VAL A 15 16.57 17.79 8.40
C VAL A 15 17.40 18.59 9.41
N ASP A 16 16.76 19.22 10.40
CA ASP A 16 17.46 20.04 11.41
C ASP A 16 18.30 19.19 12.38
N LYS A 17 17.89 17.94 12.66
CA LYS A 17 18.54 17.09 13.68
C LYS A 17 19.61 16.15 13.11
N ILE A 18 19.61 15.90 11.79
CA ILE A 18 20.44 14.88 11.18
C ILE A 18 21.22 15.49 10.02
N ASP A 19 22.51 15.74 10.25
CA ASP A 19 23.42 16.25 9.23
C ASP A 19 23.47 15.33 8.00
N GLY A 20 23.23 15.91 6.82
CA GLY A 20 23.19 15.18 5.55
C GLY A 20 21.88 14.42 5.28
N PHE A 21 20.85 14.63 6.11
CA PHE A 21 19.51 14.13 5.81
C PHE A 21 18.87 14.92 4.67
N SER A 22 18.14 14.20 3.81
CA SER A 22 17.35 14.80 2.75
C SER A 22 16.10 13.98 2.51
N CYS A 23 15.03 14.65 2.08
CA CYS A 23 13.79 13.98 1.77
C CYS A 23 13.04 14.60 0.60
N PHE A 24 12.17 13.78 -0.01
CA PHE A 24 11.06 14.25 -0.83
C PHE A 24 9.74 13.97 -0.11
N LEU A 25 8.77 14.84 -0.30
CA LEU A 25 7.40 14.71 0.17
C LEU A 25 6.57 13.92 -0.84
N PHE A 26 5.58 13.17 -0.36
CA PHE A 26 4.62 12.45 -1.20
C PHE A 26 3.23 12.37 -0.55
N GLY A 27 2.23 12.02 -1.35
CA GLY A 27 0.84 11.84 -0.92
C GLY A 27 0.25 13.14 -0.39
N SER A 28 -0.46 13.09 0.74
CA SER A 28 -1.07 14.28 1.35
C SER A 28 -0.06 15.34 1.81
N ALA A 29 1.22 14.98 1.98
CA ALA A 29 2.29 15.93 2.34
C ALA A 29 2.91 16.62 1.12
N ASP A 30 2.68 16.12 -0.09
CA ASP A 30 3.13 16.76 -1.33
C ASP A 30 2.12 17.83 -1.77
N GLU A 31 2.61 18.97 -2.26
CA GLU A 31 1.76 20.08 -2.71
C GLU A 31 0.89 19.68 -3.91
N GLU A 32 1.48 18.95 -4.85
CA GLU A 32 0.81 18.42 -6.06
C GLU A 32 0.09 17.08 -5.78
N LYS A 33 0.12 16.58 -4.55
CA LYS A 33 -0.44 15.28 -4.12
C LYS A 33 0.10 14.08 -4.91
N LYS A 34 1.35 14.17 -5.40
CA LYS A 34 2.03 13.10 -6.13
C LYS A 34 2.17 11.83 -5.29
N SER A 35 1.94 10.67 -5.91
CA SER A 35 2.12 9.40 -5.22
C SER A 35 3.60 9.11 -4.91
N LEU A 36 3.86 8.19 -3.96
CA LEU A 36 5.21 7.71 -3.69
C LEU A 36 5.88 7.13 -4.94
N VAL A 37 5.10 6.48 -5.80
CA VAL A 37 5.59 5.90 -7.05
C VAL A 37 6.00 6.98 -8.03
N ASP A 38 5.25 8.07 -8.14
CA ASP A 38 5.58 9.17 -9.07
C ASP A 38 6.83 9.91 -8.62
N ARG A 39 6.94 10.24 -7.32
CA ARG A 39 8.16 10.83 -6.76
C ARG A 39 9.38 9.93 -6.94
N ARG A 40 9.23 8.61 -6.75
CA ARG A 40 10.29 7.62 -7.05
C ARG A 40 10.72 7.61 -8.51
N LYS A 41 9.81 7.81 -9.47
CA LYS A 41 10.16 7.91 -10.90
C LYS A 41 10.95 9.19 -11.20
N GLU A 42 10.55 10.31 -10.62
CA GLU A 42 11.21 11.61 -10.81
C GLU A 42 12.68 11.56 -10.36
N ILE A 43 12.98 10.87 -9.26
CA ILE A 43 14.35 10.68 -8.76
C ILE A 43 15.09 9.48 -9.40
N GLY A 44 14.51 8.82 -10.40
CA GLY A 44 15.15 7.71 -11.11
C GLY A 44 15.27 6.40 -10.32
N TRP A 45 14.53 6.21 -9.22
CA TRP A 45 14.61 5.03 -8.33
C TRP A 45 14.56 3.69 -9.07
N PHE A 46 13.69 3.57 -10.08
CA PHE A 46 13.47 2.32 -10.80
C PHE A 46 14.52 2.00 -11.88
N ARG A 47 15.47 2.91 -12.13
CA ARG A 47 16.52 2.70 -13.14
C ARG A 47 17.67 1.81 -12.61
N GLY A 48 17.71 1.56 -11.30
CA GLY A 48 18.68 0.68 -10.64
C GLY A 48 19.93 1.41 -10.14
N HIS A 49 20.69 0.76 -9.25
CA HIS A 49 21.79 1.37 -8.48
C HIS A 49 22.89 2.05 -9.32
N SER A 50 23.07 1.61 -10.57
CA SER A 50 24.06 2.16 -11.51
C SER A 50 23.59 3.37 -12.30
N SER A 51 22.31 3.76 -12.19
CA SER A 51 21.70 4.85 -12.96
C SER A 51 20.77 5.75 -12.13
N VAL A 52 20.67 5.50 -10.81
CA VAL A 52 20.26 6.54 -9.88
C VAL A 52 21.35 7.59 -9.94
N ASP A 53 21.16 8.57 -10.80
CA ASP A 53 21.93 9.80 -10.76
C ASP A 53 21.58 10.47 -9.43
N TYR A 54 22.46 10.25 -8.47
CA TYR A 54 22.38 10.78 -7.12
C TYR A 54 22.17 12.29 -7.14
N GLU A 55 22.69 12.96 -8.17
CA GLU A 55 22.63 14.40 -8.35
C GLU A 55 21.32 14.84 -9.03
N SER A 56 20.71 14.01 -9.90
CA SER A 56 19.52 14.41 -10.69
C SER A 56 18.19 14.47 -9.94
N GLY A 57 18.06 13.84 -8.77
CA GLY A 57 16.80 13.88 -8.00
C GLY A 57 16.69 15.12 -7.11
N THR A 58 15.67 15.96 -7.28
CA THR A 58 15.46 17.11 -6.38
C THR A 58 14.97 16.62 -5.01
N SER A 59 15.68 17.01 -3.94
CA SER A 59 15.14 16.93 -2.59
C SER A 59 14.24 18.14 -2.34
N ASP A 60 13.10 17.91 -1.68
CA ASP A 60 12.22 19.00 -1.28
C ASP A 60 12.79 19.71 -0.05
N LEU A 61 13.41 18.94 0.86
CA LEU A 61 14.09 19.45 2.05
C LEU A 61 15.45 18.78 2.27
N GLY A 62 16.37 19.54 2.86
CA GLY A 62 17.72 19.09 3.18
C GLY A 62 18.63 18.92 1.96
N SER A 63 19.86 18.49 2.23
CA SER A 63 20.89 18.28 1.20
C SER A 63 21.30 16.81 1.18
N LYS A 64 21.19 16.21 0.00
CA LYS A 64 21.49 14.80 -0.25
C LYS A 64 22.94 14.46 0.16
N CYS A 65 23.15 13.35 0.88
CA CYS A 65 24.49 12.76 1.07
C CYS A 65 24.53 11.24 0.79
N LYS A 66 25.64 10.76 0.19
CA LYS A 66 25.80 9.36 -0.24
C LYS A 66 25.53 8.32 0.86
N ARG A 67 25.71 8.68 2.13
CA ARG A 67 25.47 7.79 3.28
C ARG A 67 23.99 7.47 3.47
N PHE A 68 23.12 8.47 3.40
CA PHE A 68 21.70 8.32 3.72
C PHE A 68 20.80 8.23 2.48
N GLY A 69 21.28 8.73 1.34
CA GLY A 69 20.45 8.86 0.17
C GLY A 69 19.37 9.91 0.34
N ILE A 70 18.19 9.62 -0.20
CA ILE A 70 17.00 10.45 -0.11
C ILE A 70 15.85 9.65 0.50
N THR A 71 15.17 10.24 1.48
CA THR A 71 14.05 9.61 2.20
C THR A 71 12.71 10.09 1.63
N GLY A 72 11.74 9.20 1.45
CA GLY A 72 10.36 9.60 1.18
C GLY A 72 9.60 9.83 2.49
N ILE A 73 9.04 11.01 2.70
CA ILE A 73 8.18 11.32 3.85
C ILE A 73 6.80 11.72 3.33
N GLY A 74 5.74 11.16 3.91
CA GLY A 74 4.41 11.49 3.43
C GLY A 74 3.32 10.82 4.22
N ALA A 75 2.11 11.06 3.75
CA ALA A 75 0.90 10.42 4.23
C ALA A 75 0.08 9.94 3.05
N SER A 76 -0.34 8.69 3.10
CA SER A 76 -1.23 8.09 2.11
C SER A 76 -2.36 7.38 2.83
N TYR A 77 -3.36 6.96 2.07
CA TYR A 77 -4.27 5.94 2.56
C TYR A 77 -3.53 4.64 2.84
N TYR A 78 -4.19 3.74 3.57
CA TYR A 78 -3.60 2.47 3.91
C TYR A 78 -3.20 1.70 2.65
N VAL A 79 -2.02 1.09 2.68
CA VAL A 79 -1.50 0.28 1.58
C VAL A 79 -1.32 -1.14 2.08
N MET A 80 -2.14 -2.05 1.58
CA MET A 80 -2.02 -3.49 1.82
C MET A 80 -1.01 -4.08 0.83
N ASN A 81 -0.20 -5.04 1.27
CA ASN A 81 0.70 -5.76 0.37
C ASN A 81 0.25 -7.22 0.23
N CYS A 82 -0.04 -7.64 -1.01
CA CYS A 82 -0.52 -8.96 -1.37
C CYS A 82 0.30 -9.50 -2.54
N ASN A 83 1.02 -10.60 -2.33
CA ASN A 83 1.85 -11.24 -3.33
C ASN A 83 1.22 -12.55 -3.78
N VAL A 84 1.18 -12.79 -5.09
CA VAL A 84 0.69 -14.05 -5.66
C VAL A 84 1.81 -14.74 -6.41
N THR A 85 2.15 -15.97 -6.02
CA THR A 85 3.21 -16.76 -6.66
C THR A 85 2.62 -17.67 -7.74
N ILE A 86 3.21 -17.63 -8.93
CA ILE A 86 2.83 -18.43 -10.11
C ILE A 86 3.94 -19.43 -10.45
N LYS A 87 3.57 -20.64 -10.88
CA LYS A 87 4.47 -21.78 -11.07
C LYS A 87 5.19 -21.72 -12.43
N THR A 88 6.05 -20.72 -12.59
CA THR A 88 6.91 -20.55 -13.77
C THR A 88 8.22 -19.86 -13.37
N GLN A 89 9.27 -20.04 -14.16
CA GLN A 89 10.50 -19.24 -14.06
C GLN A 89 10.57 -18.14 -15.13
N ASP A 90 9.57 -18.07 -16.02
CA ASP A 90 9.52 -17.06 -17.07
C ASP A 90 9.07 -15.70 -16.49
N LEU A 91 10.06 -14.85 -16.23
CA LEU A 91 9.84 -13.49 -15.75
C LEU A 91 9.04 -12.63 -16.75
N ALA A 92 9.09 -12.91 -18.05
CA ALA A 92 8.31 -12.17 -19.04
C ALA A 92 6.81 -12.40 -18.84
N VAL A 93 6.40 -13.64 -18.52
CA VAL A 93 5.00 -13.94 -18.16
C VAL A 93 4.59 -13.14 -16.92
N GLY A 94 5.39 -13.20 -15.85
CA GLY A 94 5.12 -12.45 -14.63
C GLY A 94 4.95 -10.95 -14.86
N ARG A 95 5.82 -10.36 -15.69
CA ARG A 95 5.72 -8.94 -16.07
C ARG A 95 4.45 -8.62 -16.84
N ARG A 96 3.98 -9.51 -17.73
CA ARG A 96 2.70 -9.33 -18.44
C ARG A 96 1.53 -9.36 -17.47
N ILE A 97 1.50 -10.34 -16.56
CA ILE A 97 0.45 -10.47 -15.54
C ILE A 97 0.44 -9.25 -14.60
N ALA A 98 1.61 -8.88 -14.06
CA ALA A 98 1.75 -7.69 -13.22
C ALA A 98 1.30 -6.42 -13.94
N LYS A 99 1.60 -6.26 -15.23
CA LYS A 99 1.11 -5.13 -16.02
C LYS A 99 -0.41 -5.16 -16.15
N ALA A 100 -1.00 -6.31 -16.43
CA ALA A 100 -2.43 -6.46 -16.64
C ALA A 100 -3.28 -6.16 -15.39
N ILE A 101 -2.79 -6.50 -14.19
CA ILE A 101 -3.55 -6.30 -12.95
C ILE A 101 -3.45 -4.88 -12.35
N ARG A 102 -2.48 -4.06 -12.78
CA ARG A 102 -2.34 -2.68 -12.30
C ARG A 102 -3.61 -1.88 -12.56
N GLY A 103 -4.06 -1.10 -11.58
CA GLY A 103 -5.25 -0.25 -11.72
C GLY A 103 -5.15 0.80 -12.85
N THR A 104 -3.94 1.14 -13.28
CA THR A 104 -3.71 2.02 -14.43
C THR A 104 -3.92 1.32 -15.79
N SER A 105 -4.06 0.01 -15.81
CA SER A 105 -4.26 -0.77 -17.04
C SER A 105 -5.74 -0.96 -17.33
N PRO A 106 -6.17 -0.96 -18.60
CA PRO A 106 -7.54 -1.30 -18.96
C PRO A 106 -7.93 -2.69 -18.41
N GLY A 107 -9.01 -2.74 -17.62
CA GLY A 107 -9.46 -3.99 -16.97
C GLY A 107 -8.55 -4.48 -15.83
N GLY A 108 -7.69 -3.60 -15.31
CA GLY A 108 -6.92 -3.82 -14.09
C GLY A 108 -7.75 -3.62 -12.82
N LEU A 109 -7.13 -3.89 -11.67
CA LEU A 109 -7.80 -3.80 -10.37
C LEU A 109 -7.54 -2.42 -9.73
N ASN A 110 -8.61 -1.74 -9.29
CA ASN A 110 -8.50 -0.42 -8.68
C ASN A 110 -7.57 -0.42 -7.46
N GLY A 111 -6.74 0.62 -7.36
CA GLY A 111 -5.75 0.78 -6.29
C GLY A 111 -4.54 -0.17 -6.37
N VAL A 112 -4.50 -1.10 -7.34
CA VAL A 112 -3.40 -2.08 -7.43
C VAL A 112 -2.21 -1.51 -8.20
N GLN A 113 -1.05 -1.54 -7.55
CA GLN A 113 0.27 -1.36 -8.14
C GLN A 113 1.00 -2.70 -8.06
N ALA A 114 1.46 -3.24 -9.19
CA ALA A 114 2.05 -4.58 -9.22
C ALA A 114 3.41 -4.64 -9.93
N MET A 115 4.28 -5.52 -9.46
CA MET A 115 5.56 -5.87 -10.08
C MET A 115 5.76 -7.39 -10.04
N ALA A 116 6.70 -7.91 -10.83
CA ALA A 116 7.01 -9.34 -10.86
C ALA A 116 8.50 -9.59 -10.63
N PHE A 117 8.82 -10.58 -9.80
CA PHE A 117 10.18 -10.93 -9.40
C PHE A 117 10.38 -12.45 -9.35
N PRO A 118 11.60 -12.95 -9.61
CA PRO A 118 11.94 -14.33 -9.29
C PRO A 118 11.81 -14.61 -7.79
N HIS A 119 11.15 -15.70 -7.43
CA HIS A 119 10.91 -16.10 -6.04
C HIS A 119 10.96 -17.63 -5.92
N ARG A 120 12.01 -18.17 -5.27
CA ARG A 120 12.15 -19.60 -4.93
C ARG A 120 11.85 -20.57 -6.09
N GLY A 121 12.47 -20.33 -7.26
CA GLY A 121 12.26 -21.16 -8.45
C GLY A 121 10.92 -20.95 -9.17
N ASN A 122 10.15 -19.93 -8.75
CA ASN A 122 8.90 -19.48 -9.33
C ASN A 122 8.96 -17.97 -9.61
N ILE A 123 7.84 -17.38 -10.07
CA ILE A 123 7.67 -15.94 -10.16
C ILE A 123 6.63 -15.47 -9.14
N GLU A 124 6.95 -14.42 -8.40
CA GLU A 124 6.05 -13.73 -7.49
C GLU A 124 5.55 -12.43 -8.13
N VAL A 125 4.23 -12.28 -8.23
CA VAL A 125 3.54 -11.06 -8.63
C VAL A 125 3.21 -10.29 -7.35
N ALA A 126 4.07 -9.34 -7.01
CA ALA A 126 3.96 -8.53 -5.80
C ALA A 126 3.04 -7.33 -6.02
N CYS A 127 2.02 -7.15 -5.18
CA CYS A 127 1.01 -6.10 -5.31
C CYS A 127 0.96 -5.22 -4.06
N ASN A 128 1.15 -3.92 -4.25
CA ASN A 128 0.69 -2.91 -3.30
C ASN A 128 -0.73 -2.51 -3.68
N VAL A 129 -1.61 -2.40 -2.69
CA VAL A 129 -3.04 -2.14 -2.87
C VAL A 129 -3.40 -0.93 -2.02
N GLU A 130 -3.55 0.21 -2.68
CA GLU A 130 -3.96 1.45 -2.04
C GLU A 130 -5.46 1.42 -1.76
N SER A 131 -5.84 1.74 -0.53
CA SER A 131 -7.24 2.03 -0.19
C SER A 131 -7.65 3.37 -0.80
N TYR A 132 -8.91 3.48 -1.18
CA TYR A 132 -9.50 4.71 -1.72
C TYR A 132 -10.91 4.93 -1.17
N GLN A 133 -11.40 6.17 -1.28
CA GLN A 133 -12.77 6.53 -0.93
C GLN A 133 -13.61 6.50 -2.20
N THR A 134 -14.80 5.90 -2.14
CA THR A 134 -15.86 6.19 -3.12
C THR A 134 -16.42 7.58 -2.84
N THR A 135 -16.71 8.32 -3.91
CA THR A 135 -17.59 9.49 -3.80
C THR A 135 -19.03 8.98 -3.59
N ALA A 136 -19.89 9.80 -2.97
CA ALA A 136 -21.27 9.41 -2.68
C ALA A 136 -22.06 8.95 -3.93
N GLU A 137 -21.67 9.40 -5.13
CA GLU A 137 -22.28 9.04 -6.42
C GLU A 137 -21.97 7.61 -6.88
N GLU A 138 -20.86 7.02 -6.45
CA GLU A 138 -20.49 5.64 -6.82
C GLU A 138 -21.18 4.58 -5.94
N ASN A 139 -21.54 4.96 -4.72
CA ASN A 139 -22.22 4.07 -3.77
C ASN A 139 -23.61 3.64 -4.26
N GLU A 140 -24.31 4.45 -5.06
CA GLU A 140 -25.64 4.12 -5.61
C GLU A 140 -25.60 3.01 -6.66
N LYS A 141 -24.46 2.80 -7.35
CA LYS A 141 -24.32 1.75 -8.39
C LYS A 141 -23.89 0.39 -7.84
N SER A 142 -23.29 0.35 -6.65
CA SER A 142 -22.76 -0.87 -6.02
C SER A 142 -23.76 -1.64 -5.15
N VAL A 143 -24.97 -1.12 -4.90
CA VAL A 143 -26.04 -1.80 -4.13
C VAL A 143 -26.78 -2.84 -4.99
N SER A 144 -26.05 -3.78 -5.59
CA SER A 144 -26.66 -4.95 -6.26
C SER A 144 -26.08 -6.29 -5.82
N ASN A 145 -25.14 -6.32 -4.85
CA ASN A 145 -24.68 -7.58 -4.25
C ASN A 145 -24.86 -7.55 -2.73
N PRO A 146 -25.74 -8.40 -2.15
CA PRO A 146 -25.92 -8.47 -0.71
C PRO A 146 -24.72 -9.20 -0.09
N ARG A 147 -23.87 -8.47 0.66
CA ARG A 147 -22.94 -9.11 1.60
C ARG A 147 -23.63 -9.35 2.93
N GLN A 148 -23.54 -10.60 3.38
CA GLN A 148 -24.11 -11.14 4.61
C GLN A 148 -23.71 -10.30 5.83
N THR A 149 -24.71 -9.72 6.47
CA THR A 149 -24.62 -9.11 7.80
C THR A 149 -24.53 -10.20 8.87
N THR A 150 -23.39 -10.30 9.54
CA THR A 150 -23.27 -11.03 10.81
C THR A 150 -24.03 -10.29 11.91
N GLU A 151 -24.76 -11.09 12.69
CA GLU A 151 -25.83 -10.73 13.60
C GLU A 151 -25.44 -9.80 14.77
N GLN A 152 -26.45 -9.05 15.19
CA GLN A 152 -26.51 -8.13 16.30
C GLN A 152 -26.33 -8.83 17.65
N ILE A 153 -25.46 -8.28 18.50
CA ILE A 153 -25.63 -8.36 19.96
C ILE A 153 -25.68 -6.91 20.46
N GLY A 154 -26.84 -6.55 20.99
CA GLY A 154 -27.21 -5.18 21.34
C GLY A 154 -26.45 -4.62 22.54
N CYS A 155 -26.10 -3.34 22.44
CA CYS A 155 -25.92 -2.45 23.58
C CYS A 155 -26.32 -1.05 23.11
N GLU A 156 -27.41 -0.54 23.67
CA GLU A 156 -27.95 0.78 23.38
C GLU A 156 -27.01 1.89 23.89
N SER A 157 -27.09 3.04 23.20
CA SER A 157 -26.48 4.35 23.49
C SER A 157 -25.01 4.59 23.09
N THR A 158 -24.78 4.96 21.82
CA THR A 158 -23.89 6.08 21.42
C THR A 158 -24.21 6.51 19.98
N GLU A 159 -25.22 7.37 19.83
CA GLU A 159 -25.45 8.15 18.60
C GLU A 159 -24.27 9.13 18.42
N ASN A 160 -23.22 8.71 17.69
CA ASN A 160 -22.33 9.54 16.85
C ASN A 160 -21.02 8.85 16.42
N THR A 161 -20.78 7.58 16.75
CA THR A 161 -19.60 6.84 16.27
C THR A 161 -19.80 6.13 14.93
N GLU A 162 -21.04 5.97 14.47
CA GLU A 162 -21.37 5.31 13.19
C GLU A 162 -21.35 6.27 11.97
N ALA A 163 -21.36 7.58 12.20
CA ALA A 163 -21.53 8.60 11.15
C ALA A 163 -20.26 8.99 10.37
N ILE A 164 -19.11 8.33 10.59
CA ILE A 164 -17.91 8.52 9.74
C ILE A 164 -17.25 7.16 9.43
N ARG A 165 -18.04 6.12 9.15
CA ARG A 165 -17.54 5.05 8.30
C ARG A 165 -17.54 5.55 6.86
N LYS A 166 -16.55 6.38 6.51
CA LYS A 166 -16.17 6.45 5.09
C LYS A 166 -15.72 5.03 4.74
N GLU A 167 -16.54 4.28 4.02
CA GLU A 167 -16.19 2.94 3.59
C GLU A 167 -14.96 3.04 2.69
N TRP A 168 -13.83 2.58 3.21
CA TRP A 168 -12.61 2.48 2.45
C TRP A 168 -12.69 1.24 1.59
N ILE A 169 -12.53 1.41 0.29
CA ILE A 169 -12.57 0.30 -0.66
C ILE A 169 -11.15 -0.04 -1.07
N TYR A 170 -10.92 -1.32 -1.25
CA TYR A 170 -9.66 -1.88 -1.72
C TYR A 170 -9.92 -3.20 -2.44
N SER A 171 -9.03 -3.55 -3.37
CA SER A 171 -9.05 -4.88 -3.98
C SER A 171 -8.64 -5.93 -2.94
N SER A 172 -9.54 -6.85 -2.60
CA SER A 172 -9.26 -7.86 -1.57
C SER A 172 -8.16 -8.84 -2.02
N PRO A 173 -7.44 -9.49 -1.07
CA PRO A 173 -6.48 -10.54 -1.42
C PRO A 173 -7.07 -11.61 -2.33
N GLN A 174 -8.31 -12.04 -2.08
CA GLN A 174 -9.02 -13.04 -2.88
C GLN A 174 -9.28 -12.55 -4.31
N THR A 175 -9.68 -11.28 -4.48
CA THR A 175 -9.87 -10.67 -5.80
C THR A 175 -8.56 -10.63 -6.58
N ILE A 176 -7.45 -10.30 -5.93
CA ILE A 176 -6.13 -10.25 -6.55
C ILE A 176 -5.67 -11.66 -6.96
N GLU A 177 -5.78 -12.63 -6.06
CA GLU A 177 -5.47 -14.03 -6.34
C GLU A 177 -6.29 -14.56 -7.52
N GLN A 178 -7.61 -14.36 -7.51
CA GLN A 178 -8.49 -14.80 -8.59
C GLN A 178 -8.10 -14.19 -9.94
N ARG A 179 -7.80 -12.89 -9.96
CA ARG A 179 -7.41 -12.21 -11.19
C ARG A 179 -6.05 -12.70 -11.71
N VAL A 180 -5.08 -12.93 -10.82
CA VAL A 180 -3.79 -13.50 -11.19
C VAL A 180 -3.95 -14.95 -11.67
N ALA A 181 -4.77 -15.76 -10.99
CA ALA A 181 -5.10 -17.13 -11.38
C ALA A 181 -5.70 -17.20 -12.78
N GLU A 182 -6.65 -16.32 -13.09
CA GLU A 182 -7.27 -16.21 -14.40
C GLU A 182 -6.24 -15.94 -15.49
N LEU A 183 -5.39 -14.93 -15.29
CA LEU A 183 -4.36 -14.55 -16.26
C LEU A 183 -3.28 -15.62 -16.41
N ALA A 184 -2.87 -16.28 -15.33
CA ALA A 184 -1.90 -17.37 -15.36
C ALA A 184 -2.46 -18.60 -16.07
N ARG A 185 -3.74 -18.95 -15.84
CA ARG A 185 -4.42 -20.07 -16.50
C ARG A 185 -4.52 -19.89 -18.01
N ASN A 186 -4.71 -18.66 -18.49
CA ASN A 186 -4.70 -18.36 -19.93
C ASN A 186 -3.33 -18.63 -20.58
N GLU A 187 -2.27 -18.67 -19.78
CA GLU A 187 -0.90 -19.01 -20.19
C GLU A 187 -0.53 -20.46 -19.80
N GLY A 188 -1.49 -21.26 -19.32
CA GLY A 188 -1.28 -22.65 -18.89
C GLY A 188 -0.48 -22.81 -17.60
N ILE A 189 -0.44 -21.78 -16.75
CA ILE A 189 0.38 -21.74 -15.53
C ILE A 189 -0.49 -21.83 -14.28
N GLU A 190 -0.07 -22.68 -13.34
CA GLU A 190 -0.72 -22.87 -12.04
C GLU A 190 -0.31 -21.79 -11.03
N LEU A 191 -1.16 -21.54 -10.02
CA LEU A 191 -0.76 -20.81 -8.83
C LEU A 191 0.02 -21.73 -7.87
N VAL A 192 0.97 -21.13 -7.15
CA VAL A 192 1.66 -21.76 -6.02
C VAL A 192 1.00 -21.33 -4.70
N GLY A 193 0.62 -20.06 -4.58
CA GLY A 193 -0.06 -19.53 -3.39
C GLY A 193 -0.03 -18.01 -3.32
N THR A 194 -0.68 -17.47 -2.29
CA THR A 194 -0.80 -16.04 -2.03
C THR A 194 -0.29 -15.72 -0.63
N ALA A 195 0.45 -14.62 -0.49
CA ALA A 195 1.01 -14.15 0.77
C ALA A 195 0.56 -12.71 1.02
N LEU A 196 -0.05 -12.48 2.20
CA LEU A 196 -0.32 -11.14 2.70
C LEU A 196 0.89 -10.68 3.54
N VAL A 197 1.53 -9.56 3.16
CA VAL A 197 2.61 -8.97 3.94
C VAL A 197 2.02 -7.87 4.82
N GLY A 198 1.90 -8.16 6.13
CA GLY A 198 1.26 -7.27 7.09
C GLY A 198 -0.22 -7.59 7.28
N PHE A 199 -1.08 -6.57 7.20
CA PHE A 199 -2.50 -6.70 7.51
C PHE A 199 -3.38 -6.16 6.39
N THR A 200 -4.61 -6.67 6.30
CA THR A 200 -5.67 -5.99 5.55
C THR A 200 -6.04 -4.68 6.25
N PRO A 201 -6.64 -3.71 5.54
CA PRO A 201 -7.13 -2.47 6.15
C PRO A 201 -8.02 -2.70 7.38
N ASP A 202 -8.97 -3.64 7.27
CA ASP A 202 -9.88 -3.99 8.37
C ASP A 202 -9.11 -4.54 9.58
N LYS A 203 -8.16 -5.46 9.33
CA LYS A 203 -7.38 -6.06 10.41
C LYS A 203 -6.44 -5.06 11.07
N ALA A 204 -5.83 -4.18 10.28
CA ALA A 204 -4.98 -3.11 10.78
C ALA A 204 -5.78 -2.16 11.68
N TYR A 205 -7.01 -1.81 11.26
CA TYR A 205 -7.91 -0.97 12.05
C TYR A 205 -8.29 -1.63 13.38
N GLU A 206 -8.75 -2.89 13.36
CA GLU A 206 -9.08 -3.64 14.58
C GLU A 206 -7.91 -3.66 15.57
N LEU A 207 -6.71 -4.00 15.08
CA LEU A 207 -5.51 -4.06 15.90
C LEU A 207 -5.13 -2.70 16.46
N ALA A 208 -5.21 -1.63 15.66
CA ALA A 208 -4.93 -0.28 16.10
C ALA A 208 -5.89 0.15 17.22
N ILE A 209 -7.21 -0.06 17.04
CA ILE A 209 -8.21 0.28 18.06
C ILE A 209 -7.98 -0.52 19.34
N LYS A 210 -7.73 -1.83 19.24
CA LYS A 210 -7.43 -2.67 20.39
C LYS A 210 -6.22 -2.16 21.16
N ASN A 211 -5.13 -1.87 20.46
CA ASN A 211 -3.87 -1.40 21.05
C ASN A 211 -4.00 -0.04 21.71
N LEU A 212 -4.72 0.89 21.09
CA LEU A 212 -5.00 2.20 21.67
C LEU A 212 -5.82 2.08 22.96
N ARG A 213 -6.82 1.18 23.00
CA ARG A 213 -7.61 0.92 24.21
C ARG A 213 -6.79 0.27 25.32
N GLU A 214 -5.85 -0.61 24.95
CA GLU A 214 -4.93 -1.27 25.89
C GLU A 214 -3.75 -0.37 26.31
N GLY A 215 -3.63 0.84 25.77
CA GLY A 215 -2.49 1.74 26.03
C GLY A 215 -1.15 1.21 25.51
N ASN A 216 -1.17 0.27 24.56
CA ASN A 216 0.01 -0.42 24.06
C ASN A 216 0.40 0.07 22.66
N SER A 217 1.25 1.09 22.60
CA SER A 217 1.77 1.65 21.34
C SER A 217 2.89 0.82 20.69
N GLU A 218 3.38 -0.24 21.35
CA GLU A 218 4.59 -0.96 20.94
C GLU A 218 4.36 -2.46 20.67
N ARG A 219 3.11 -2.90 20.50
CA ARG A 219 2.77 -4.32 20.33
C ARG A 219 3.53 -5.00 19.18
N TRP A 220 3.87 -4.24 18.14
CA TRP A 220 4.67 -4.70 17.01
C TRP A 220 6.05 -5.28 17.42
N LYS A 221 6.63 -4.86 18.56
CA LYS A 221 7.90 -5.40 19.08
C LYS A 221 7.78 -6.85 19.57
N THR A 222 6.57 -7.31 19.87
CA THR A 222 6.31 -8.63 20.47
C THR A 222 5.62 -9.60 19.51
N GLN A 223 5.22 -9.14 18.33
CA GLN A 223 4.44 -9.93 17.40
C GLN A 223 5.34 -10.79 16.50
N LYS A 224 5.07 -12.10 16.42
CA LYS A 224 5.68 -12.98 15.42
C LYS A 224 4.94 -12.82 14.08
N VAL A 225 5.67 -12.89 12.98
CA VAL A 225 5.10 -12.80 11.62
C VAL A 225 4.27 -14.05 11.32
N GLU A 226 2.95 -13.90 11.19
CA GLU A 226 2.06 -14.98 10.75
C GLU A 226 2.15 -15.11 9.22
N HIS A 227 2.23 -16.35 8.72
CA HIS A 227 2.12 -16.66 7.29
C HIS A 227 0.74 -17.28 7.07
N MET A 228 0.05 -16.86 6.01
CA MET A 228 -1.25 -17.43 5.60
C MET A 228 -1.04 -18.70 4.78
#